data_AF-A0A963VVX2-F1
#
_entry.id   AF-A0A963VVX2-F1
#
_cell.length_a   1.000
_cell.length_b   1.000
_cell.length_c   1.000
_cell.angle_alpha   90.00
_cell.angle_beta   90.00
_cell.angle_gamma   90.00
#
_symmetry.space_group_name_H-M   'P 1'
#
loop_
_entity.id
_entity.type
_entity.pdbx_description
1 polymer ?
#
loop_
_entity_poly.entity_id
_entity_poly.type
_entity_poly.pdbx_seq_one_letter_code
_entity_poly.pdbx_strand_id
1 'polypeptide(L)' 'MSDQSKFLVFQRTDGTKIACQPERILFVSKGDRGAVLHFAAGTQVNLTMTFEEVVTALGGE' A
#
# COMPACT_ATOMS: atom_id res chain seq x y z
N MET A 1 17.86 -1.98 -19.12
CA MET A 1 17.70 -0.73 -18.36
C MET A 1 16.42 -0.87 -17.57
N SER A 2 16.53 -1.16 -16.27
CA SER A 2 15.38 -1.44 -15.41
C SER A 2 14.58 -0.16 -15.20
N ASP A 3 13.29 -0.19 -15.58
CA ASP A 3 12.38 0.94 -15.47
C ASP A 3 12.31 1.42 -14.01
N GLN A 4 12.58 2.72 -13.82
CA GLN A 4 12.76 3.38 -12.54
C GLN A 4 11.47 3.33 -11.72
N SER A 5 11.52 2.61 -10.59
CA SER A 5 10.62 2.68 -9.43
C SER A 5 9.20 3.21 -9.72
N LYS A 6 8.31 2.35 -10.24
CA LYS A 6 6.89 2.70 -10.37
C LYS A 6 6.31 2.96 -8.98
N PHE A 7 5.87 4.19 -8.74
CA PHE A 7 5.12 4.55 -7.54
C PHE A 7 3.65 4.17 -7.74
N LEU A 8 3.06 3.54 -6.74
CA LEU A 8 1.62 3.37 -6.63
C LEU A 8 1.05 4.42 -5.68
N VAL A 9 -0.13 4.94 -6.04
CA VAL A 9 -0.83 5.94 -5.25
C VAL A 9 -2.04 5.29 -4.58
N PHE A 10 -2.09 5.38 -3.26
CA PHE A 10 -3.20 4.87 -2.46
C PHE A 10 -3.91 6.00 -1.72
N GLN A 11 -5.21 5.83 -1.46
CA GLN A 11 -5.99 6.76 -0.64
C GLN A 11 -5.99 6.30 0.82
N ARG A 12 -5.63 7.22 1.72
CA ARG A 12 -5.60 7.01 3.17
C ARG A 12 -6.98 7.21 3.78
N THR A 13 -7.20 6.62 4.95
CA THR A 13 -8.47 6.74 5.69
C THR A 13 -8.80 8.17 6.15
N ASP A 14 -7.81 9.06 6.19
CA ASP A 14 -7.99 10.48 6.50
C ASP A 14 -8.33 11.33 5.26
N GLY A 15 -8.57 10.71 4.11
CA GLY A 15 -8.90 11.37 2.85
C GLY A 15 -7.68 11.87 2.06
N THR A 16 -6.47 11.81 2.63
CA THR A 16 -5.25 12.17 1.91
C THR A 16 -4.77 11.05 0.99
N LYS A 17 -3.80 11.33 0.12
CA LYS A 17 -3.17 10.35 -0.77
C LYS A 17 -1.71 10.15 -0.39
N ILE A 18 -1.21 8.94 -0.60
CA ILE A 18 0.20 8.59 -0.45
C ILE A 18 0.71 7.93 -1.73
N ALA A 19 1.91 8.31 -2.16
CA ALA A 19 2.66 7.59 -3.19
C ALA A 19 3.73 6.75 -2.51
N CYS A 20 3.81 5.46 -2.83
CA CYS A 20 4.88 4.58 -2.33
C CYS A 20 5.34 3.61 -3.40
N GLN A 21 6.59 3.14 -3.25
CA GLN A 21 7.15 2.10 -4.11
C GLN A 21 6.69 0.74 -3.57
N PRO A 22 6.11 -0.15 -4.40
CA PRO A 22 5.67 -1.47 -3.97
C PRO A 22 6.77 -2.28 -3.28
N GLU A 23 8.00 -2.18 -3.79
CA GLU A 23 9.20 -2.85 -3.27
C GLU A 23 9.59 -2.43 -1.84
N ARG A 24 9.03 -1.34 -1.32
CA ARG A 24 9.25 -0.88 0.07
C ARG A 24 8.19 -1.37 1.04
N ILE A 25 7.10 -1.95 0.55
CA ILE A 25 6.04 -2.53 1.39
C ILE A 25 6.53 -3.89 1.87
N LEU A 26 6.61 -4.07 3.18
CA LEU A 26 7.05 -5.34 3.77
C LEU A 26 5.93 -6.39 3.71
N PHE A 27 4.72 -6.00 4.08
CA PHE A 27 3.52 -6.81 3.98
C PHE A 27 2.27 -5.92 4.07
N VAL A 28 1.13 -6.50 3.71
CA VAL A 28 -0.19 -5.88 3.82
C VAL A 28 -1.00 -6.67 4.86
N SER A 29 -1.81 -5.99 5.67
CA SER A 29 -2.75 -6.64 6.58
C SER A 29 -4.17 -6.06 6.43
N LYS A 30 -5.16 -6.80 6.92
CA LYS A 30 -6.53 -6.29 7.08
C LYS A 30 -6.57 -5.35 8.29
N GLY A 31 -7.30 -4.25 8.17
CA GLY A 31 -7.61 -3.31 9.25
C GLY A 31 -9.10 -2.97 9.26
N ASP A 32 -9.56 -2.26 10.30
CA ASP A 32 -10.99 -2.02 10.53
C ASP A 32 -11.70 -1.24 9.42
N ARG A 33 -10.94 -0.41 8.68
CA ARG A 33 -11.46 0.51 7.65
C ARG A 33 -10.88 0.26 6.26
N GLY A 34 -10.21 -0.87 6.06
CA GLY A 34 -9.52 -1.21 4.81
C GLY A 34 -8.24 -1.98 5.05
N ALA A 35 -7.25 -1.80 4.18
CA ALA A 35 -5.94 -2.43 4.29
C ALA A 35 -4.95 -1.55 5.07
N VAL A 36 -3.91 -2.17 5.62
CA VAL A 36 -2.78 -1.48 6.23
C VAL A 36 -1.51 -1.90 5.51
N LEU A 37 -0.77 -0.91 5.01
CA LEU A 37 0.58 -1.11 4.48
C LEU A 37 1.59 -1.01 5.60
N HIS A 38 2.49 -1.99 5.71
CA HIS A 38 3.57 -2.00 6.70
C HIS A 38 4.92 -1.76 6.02
N PHE A 39 5.67 -0.80 6.53
CA PHE A 39 7.00 -0.42 6.04
C PHE A 39 8.07 -0.64 7.11
N ALA A 40 9.33 -0.49 6.73
CA ALA A 40 10.45 -0.52 7.68
C ALA A 40 10.29 0.52 8.81
N ALA A 41 11.01 0.29 9.92
CA ALA A 41 10.94 1.12 11.14
C ALA A 41 9.54 1.22 11.78
N GLY A 42 8.64 0.27 11.49
CA GLY A 42 7.31 0.21 12.08
C GLY A 42 6.33 1.25 11.52
N THR A 43 6.66 1.89 10.40
CA THR A 43 5.74 2.84 9.75
C THR A 43 4.55 2.09 9.16
N GLN A 44 3.34 2.57 9.45
CA GLN A 44 2.10 1.98 8.97
C GLN A 44 1.22 3.01 8.26
N VAL A 45 0.53 2.58 7.21
CA VAL A 45 -0.39 3.45 6.47
C VAL A 45 -1.73 2.74 6.28
N ASN A 46 -2.78 3.33 6.87
CA ASN A 46 -4.15 2.85 6.75
C ASN A 46 -4.77 3.36 5.46
N LEU A 47 -5.32 2.44 4.66
CA LEU A 47 -5.94 2.71 3.38
C LEU A 47 -7.45 2.55 3.46
N THR A 48 -8.17 3.22 2.56
CA THR A 48 -9.62 3.01 2.38
C THR A 48 -9.94 1.78 1.55
N MET A 49 -8.99 1.33 0.72
CA MET A 49 -9.11 0.12 -0.10
C MET A 49 -9.06 -1.13 0.78
N THR A 50 -9.77 -2.17 0.38
CA THR A 50 -9.72 -3.50 1.00
C THR A 50 -8.37 -4.18 0.78
N PHE A 51 -8.10 -5.24 1.54
CA PHE A 51 -6.86 -6.01 1.42
C PHE A 51 -6.72 -6.62 0.01
N GLU A 52 -7.80 -7.20 -0.51
CA GLU A 52 -7.85 -7.87 -1.81
C GLU A 52 -7.59 -6.89 -2.96
N GLU A 53 -8.16 -5.68 -2.90
CA GLU A 53 -7.89 -4.62 -3.88
C GLU A 53 -6.43 -4.17 -3.86
N VAL A 54 -5.82 -4.09 -2.68
CA VAL A 54 -4.41 -3.70 -2.54
C VAL A 54 -3.48 -4.79 -3.06
N VAL A 55 -3.74 -6.08 -2.75
CA VAL A 55 -2.94 -7.19 -3.29
C VAL A 55 -3.03 -7.25 -4.81
N THR A 56 -4.22 -7.06 -5.39
CA THR A 56 -4.42 -6.98 -6.84
C THR A 56 -3.64 -5.81 -7.44
N ALA A 57 -3.68 -4.63 -6.81
CA ALA A 57 -2.95 -3.44 -7.26
C ALA A 57 -1.42 -3.62 -7.18
N LEU A 58 -0.94 -4.46 -6.28
CA LEU A 58 0.47 -4.82 -6.14
C LEU A 58 0.90 -5.94 -7.11
N GLY A 59 -0.03 -6.52 -7.86
CA GLY A 59 0.24 -7.61 -8.81
C GLY A 59 0.27 -9.00 -8.18
N GLY A 60 -0.36 -9.19 -7.02
CA GLY A 60 -0.64 -10.53 -6.50
C GLY A 60 -1.73 -11.22 -7.33
N GLU A 61 -1.45 -12.46 -7.75
CA GLU A 61 -2.39 -13.35 -8.46
C GLU A 61 -3.48 -13.92 -7.53
#